data_AF-A0A453E6I5-F1
#
_entry.id   AF-A0A453E6I5-F1
#
_cell.length_a   1.000
_cell.length_b   1.000
_cell.length_c   1.000
_cell.angle_alpha   90.00
_cell.angle_beta   90.00
_cell.angle_gamma   90.00
#
_symmetry.space_group_name_H-M   'P 1'
#
loop_
_entity.id
_entity.type
_entity.pdbx_description
1 polymer ?
#
loop_
_entity_poly.entity_id
_entity_poly.type
_entity_poly.pdbx_seq_one_letter_code
_entity_poly.pdbx_strand_id
1 'polypeptide(L)'
;SPHALATPLTLRSMAEMCPGMDEAALRRVVETDWSELGGAVLEAEDVARAALYLASDEAKFVTGHNLLVDGGFTAHKAVGMPSVAR
;
A
#
# COMPACT_ATOMS: atom_id res chain seq x y z
N SER A 1 -4.34 9.09 1.44
CA SER A 1 -3.03 8.51 1.08
C SER A 1 -3.14 7.00 1.00
N PRO A 2 -2.93 6.37 -0.17
CA PRO A 2 -2.90 4.91 -0.28
C PRO A 2 -1.56 4.31 0.18
N HIS A 3 -1.57 3.04 0.62
CA HIS A 3 -0.34 2.24 0.75
C HIS A 3 0.26 1.88 -0.63
N ALA A 4 1.45 1.30 -0.63
CA ALA A 4 2.06 0.80 -1.86
C ALA A 4 1.13 -0.19 -2.57
N LEU A 5 0.93 0.03 -3.86
CA LEU A 5 0.17 -0.84 -4.77
C LEU A 5 1.13 -1.42 -5.79
N ALA A 6 0.95 -2.68 -6.18
CA ALA A 6 1.76 -3.36 -7.19
C ALA A 6 1.41 -2.90 -8.63
N THR A 7 1.45 -1.58 -8.87
CA THR A 7 1.29 -0.99 -10.19
C THR A 7 2.60 -1.04 -10.97
N PRO A 8 2.58 -0.92 -12.31
CA PRO A 8 3.81 -0.83 -13.10
C PRO A 8 4.77 0.29 -12.65
N LEU A 9 4.23 1.42 -12.17
CA LEU A 9 5.06 2.52 -11.66
C LEU A 9 5.79 2.12 -10.38
N THR A 10 5.07 1.54 -9.42
CA THR A 10 5.65 1.09 -8.15
C THR A 10 6.69 0.00 -8.39
N LEU A 11 6.37 -1.00 -9.21
CA LEU A 11 7.28 -2.12 -9.49
C LEU A 11 8.56 -1.65 -10.20
N ARG A 12 8.45 -0.73 -11.17
CA ARG A 12 9.65 -0.12 -11.79
C ARG A 12 10.50 0.64 -10.78
N SER A 13 9.89 1.48 -9.95
CA SER A 13 10.60 2.22 -8.90
C SER A 13 11.32 1.27 -7.93
N MET A 14 10.67 0.17 -7.54
CA MET A 14 11.30 -0.81 -6.66
C MET A 14 12.41 -1.62 -7.34
N ALA A 15 12.30 -1.93 -8.63
CA ALA A 15 13.37 -2.58 -9.37
C ALA A 15 14.64 -1.69 -9.44
N GLU A 16 14.46 -0.38 -9.55
CA GLU A 16 15.56 0.60 -9.49
C GLU A 16 16.19 0.69 -8.09
N MET A 17 15.38 0.63 -7.03
CA MET A 17 15.86 0.72 -5.64
C MET A 17 16.44 -0.59 -5.09
N CYS A 18 15.96 -1.74 -5.57
CA CYS A 18 16.32 -3.08 -5.10
C CYS A 18 16.88 -3.93 -6.26
N PRO A 19 18.10 -3.63 -6.75
CA PRO A 19 18.68 -4.33 -7.88
C PRO A 19 18.90 -5.82 -7.55
N GLY A 20 18.57 -6.70 -8.51
CA GLY A 20 18.74 -8.15 -8.38
C GLY A 20 17.51 -8.91 -7.88
N MET A 21 16.42 -8.21 -7.53
CA MET A 21 15.12 -8.84 -7.31
C MET A 21 14.37 -9.00 -8.64
N ASP A 22 13.74 -10.16 -8.85
CA ASP A 22 12.82 -10.34 -9.97
C ASP A 22 11.44 -9.71 -9.69
N GLU A 23 10.62 -9.57 -10.73
CA GLU A 23 9.31 -8.92 -10.63
C GLU A 23 8.37 -9.64 -9.65
N ALA A 24 8.44 -10.98 -9.58
CA ALA A 24 7.61 -11.76 -8.67
C ALA A 24 7.97 -11.49 -7.20
N ALA A 25 9.27 -11.38 -6.88
CA ALA A 25 9.75 -11.00 -5.57
C ALA A 25 9.35 -9.56 -5.22
N LEU A 26 9.50 -8.61 -6.15
CA LEU A 26 9.07 -7.21 -5.94
C LEU A 26 7.57 -7.14 -5.65
N ARG A 27 6.76 -7.86 -6.42
CA ARG A 27 5.31 -7.91 -6.27
C ARG A 27 4.91 -8.51 -4.92
N ARG A 28 5.56 -9.60 -4.51
CA ARG A 28 5.37 -10.20 -3.18
C ARG A 28 5.67 -9.21 -2.05
N VAL A 29 6.74 -8.44 -2.17
CA VAL A 29 7.09 -7.44 -1.14
C VAL A 29 5.96 -6.43 -0.98
N VAL A 30 5.45 -5.89 -2.09
CA VAL A 30 4.37 -4.90 -2.08
C VAL A 30 3.04 -5.49 -1.59
N GLU A 31 2.66 -6.66 -2.10
CA GLU A 31 1.35 -7.26 -1.83
C GLU A 31 1.26 -7.91 -0.45
N THR A 32 2.36 -8.44 0.07
CA THR A 32 2.37 -9.26 1.27
C THR A 32 3.33 -8.74 2.33
N ASP A 33 4.62 -8.61 2.02
CA ASP A 33 5.64 -8.44 3.06
C ASP A 33 5.60 -7.04 3.72
N TRP A 34 5.06 -6.03 3.03
CA TRP A 34 4.83 -4.68 3.58
C TRP A 34 3.41 -4.46 4.12
N SER A 35 2.51 -5.43 3.97
CA SER A 35 1.13 -5.32 4.46
C SER A 35 1.05 -5.74 5.93
N GLU A 36 0.51 -4.86 6.76
CA GLU A 36 0.15 -5.19 8.15
C GLU A 36 -1.14 -6.00 8.24
N LEU A 37 -1.95 -6.00 7.17
CA LEU A 37 -3.24 -6.67 7.12
C LEU A 37 -3.06 -8.07 6.52
N GLY A 38 -2.79 -9.04 7.39
CA GLY A 38 -2.61 -10.44 6.99
C GLY A 38 -3.82 -11.01 6.24
N GLY A 39 -3.57 -11.58 5.07
CA GLY A 39 -4.58 -12.29 4.26
C GLY A 39 -5.36 -11.42 3.27
N ALA A 40 -5.10 -10.11 3.22
CA ALA A 40 -5.67 -9.20 2.23
C ALA A 40 -4.58 -8.49 1.43
N VAL A 41 -4.79 -8.39 0.13
CA VAL A 41 -3.95 -7.60 -0.79
C VAL A 41 -4.72 -6.33 -1.13
N LEU A 42 -4.07 -5.17 -1.04
CA LEU A 42 -4.66 -3.92 -1.48
C LEU A 42 -4.72 -3.91 -3.02
N GLU A 43 -5.92 -3.76 -3.57
CA GLU A 43 -6.14 -3.68 -5.02
C GLU A 43 -6.37 -2.24 -5.47
N ALA A 44 -6.22 -1.97 -6.77
CA ALA A 44 -6.48 -0.64 -7.33
C ALA A 44 -7.94 -0.21 -7.10
N GLU A 45 -8.85 -1.18 -7.12
CA GLU A 45 -10.27 -1.03 -6.92
C GLU A 45 -10.61 -0.57 -5.49
N ASP A 46 -9.82 -0.95 -4.48
CA ASP A 46 -10.00 -0.45 -3.10
C ASP A 46 -9.76 1.05 -3.02
N VAL A 47 -8.68 1.52 -3.64
CA VAL A 47 -8.35 2.95 -3.72
C VAL A 47 -9.38 3.69 -4.58
N ALA A 48 -9.81 3.10 -5.68
CA ALA A 48 -10.84 3.68 -6.54
C ALA A 48 -12.19 3.83 -5.81
N ARG A 49 -12.60 2.85 -4.99
CA ARG A 49 -13.80 2.95 -4.16
C ARG A 49 -13.70 4.06 -3.11
N ALA A 50 -12.55 4.23 -2.46
CA ALA A 50 -12.33 5.31 -1.52
C ALA A 50 -12.39 6.70 -2.21
N ALA A 51 -11.80 6.81 -3.40
CA ALA A 51 -11.90 8.02 -4.21
C ALA A 51 -13.34 8.30 -4.67
N LEU A 52 -14.08 7.25 -5.06
CA LEU A 52 -15.49 7.35 -5.45
C LEU A 52 -16.37 7.84 -4.28
N TYR A 53 -16.14 7.33 -3.06
CA TYR A 53 -16.81 7.82 -1.85
C TYR A 53 -16.54 9.32 -1.66
N LEU A 54 -15.28 9.76 -1.70
CA LEU A 54 -14.93 11.17 -1.52
C LEU A 54 -15.53 12.08 -2.62
N ALA A 55 -15.77 11.54 -3.82
CA ALA A 55 -16.38 12.25 -4.93
C ALA A 55 -17.92 12.22 -4.92
N SER A 56 -18.55 11.48 -4.00
CA SER A 56 -20.00 11.30 -3.95
C SER A 56 -20.69 12.27 -2.99
N ASP A 57 -22.02 12.35 -3.09
CA ASP A 57 -22.86 13.14 -2.17
C ASP A 57 -22.81 12.61 -0.72
N GLU A 58 -22.37 11.36 -0.52
CA GLU A 58 -22.23 10.75 0.81
C GLU A 58 -21.09 11.40 1.62
N ALA A 59 -20.10 11.97 0.93
CA ALA A 59 -18.97 12.68 1.55
C ALA A 59 -19.20 14.19 1.73
N LYS A 60 -20.43 14.70 1.60
CA LYS A 60 -20.75 16.15 1.61
C LYS A 60 -20.23 16.97 2.80
N PHE A 61 -19.88 16.33 3.92
CA PHE A 61 -19.30 16.99 5.11
C PHE A 61 -17.85 16.54 5.42
N VAL A 62 -17.24 15.74 4.56
CA VAL A 62 -15.86 15.26 4.68
C VAL A 62 -14.96 16.13 3.80
N THR A 63 -14.32 17.12 4.41
CA THR A 63 -13.41 18.05 3.71
C THR A 63 -12.14 18.30 4.54
N GLY A 64 -11.03 18.60 3.86
CA GLY A 64 -9.72 18.81 4.50
C GLY A 64 -9.13 17.56 5.18
N HIS A 65 -9.78 16.40 5.05
CA HIS A 65 -9.36 15.15 5.67
C HIS A 65 -8.54 14.30 4.69
N ASN A 66 -7.39 13.79 5.14
CA ASN A 66 -6.63 12.82 4.38
C ASN A 66 -7.12 11.41 4.72
N LEU A 67 -7.97 10.84 3.87
CA LEU A 67 -8.45 9.47 4.04
C LEU A 67 -7.33 8.47 3.72
N LEU A 68 -6.90 7.70 4.72
CA LEU A 68 -5.87 6.67 4.55
C LEU A 68 -6.50 5.37 4.07
N VAL A 69 -5.86 4.75 3.07
CA VAL A 69 -6.27 3.45 2.52
C VAL A 69 -5.04 2.55 2.53
N ASP A 70 -4.66 2.08 3.71
CA ASP A 70 -3.34 1.50 3.94
C ASP A 70 -3.31 0.26 4.84
N GLY A 71 -4.46 -0.36 5.10
CA GLY A 71 -4.55 -1.56 5.93
C GLY A 71 -4.09 -1.36 7.38
N GLY A 72 -4.00 -0.12 7.87
CA GLY A 72 -3.51 0.17 9.22
C GLY A 72 -2.00 0.39 9.32
N PHE A 73 -1.27 0.41 8.20
CA PHE A 73 0.16 0.69 8.16
C PHE A 73 0.54 1.99 8.90
N THR A 74 -0.23 3.07 8.71
CA THR A 74 0.05 4.34 9.41
C THR A 74 -0.32 4.28 10.90
N ALA A 75 -1.24 3.39 11.29
CA ALA A 75 -1.66 3.23 12.69
C ALA A 75 -0.66 2.42 13.52
N HIS A 76 0.08 1.50 12.89
CA HIS A 76 1.05 0.64 13.55
C HIS A 76 2.47 0.92 13.00
N LYS A 77 3.32 1.60 13.78
CA LYS A 77 4.74 1.85 13.41
C LYS A 77 5.62 0.61 13.61
N ALA A 78 5.31 -0.51 12.98
CA ALA A 78 6.12 -1.70 13.05
C ALA A 78 6.49 -2.18 11.65
N VAL A 79 7.37 -1.45 10.96
CA VAL A 79 8.15 -2.09 9.89
C VAL A 79 8.97 -3.17 10.58
N GLY A 80 8.51 -4.41 10.50
CA GLY A 80 9.23 -5.59 10.94
C GLY A 80 10.45 -5.79 10.07
N MET A 81 11.47 -4.94 10.22
CA MET A 81 12.76 -5.20 9.62
C MET A 81 13.24 -6.54 10.18
N PRO A 82 13.52 -7.55 9.33
CA PRO A 82 14.07 -8.81 9.82
C PRO A 82 15.34 -8.49 10.61
N SER A 83 15.43 -9.02 11.84
CA SER A 83 16.65 -8.85 12.63
C SER A 83 17.80 -9.47 11.83
N VAL A 84 18.81 -8.66 11.53
CA VAL A 84 20.08 -9.20 11.06
C VAL A 84 20.69 -9.88 12.28
N ALA A 85 20.46 -11.18 12.41
CA ALA A 85 21.13 -11.99 13.41
C ALA A 85 22.64 -11.83 13.20
N ARG A 86 23.33 -11.40 14.26
CA ARG A 86 24.81 -11.41 14.34
C ARG A 86 25.33 -12.83 14.45
#